data_AF-A0A1I3M335-F1
#
_entry.id   AF-A0A1I3M335-F1
#
_cell.length_a   1.000
_cell.length_b   1.000
_cell.length_c   1.000
_cell.angle_alpha   90.00
_cell.angle_beta   90.00
_cell.angle_gamma   90.00
#
_symmetry.space_group_name_H-M   'P 1'
#
loop_
_entity.id
_entity.type
_entity.pdbx_description
1 polymer ?
#
loop_
_entity_poly.entity_id
_entity_poly.type
_entity_poly.pdbx_seq_one_letter_code
_entity_poly.pdbx_strand_id
1 'polypeptide(L)'
;MRLPFAAVLGSLLLSACVAVQPAPDSSPEAAPTSSGGPARVSGATASANFQTAVRRVEPVAEAICRQQAPNLNCDFLIRVDPNRNAPPNAFQSLDRSGRPILTFTQSLIAEARNQDEIAFVIGHESAHHIEQHIARQRQSAATGALVGGLIASVAGANSATVNEVSRISAGVGARRFSKDHELEADALGTVITARAGFNPVRGAAFFTRIPDPGDRFLGTHPPNAARIDIVRRTAAGL
;
A
#
# COMPACT_ATOMS: atom_id res chain seq x y z
N MET A 1 41.35 2.76 79.01
CA MET A 1 41.07 1.56 78.21
C MET A 1 39.87 0.86 78.80
N ARG A 2 38.81 0.69 77.99
CA ARG A 2 37.47 0.13 78.32
C ARG A 2 36.61 0.95 79.28
N LEU A 3 35.39 1.30 78.85
CA LEU A 3 34.10 0.98 79.49
C LEU A 3 32.95 1.79 78.85
N PRO A 4 31.70 1.31 78.96
CA PRO A 4 30.61 1.52 78.01
C PRO A 4 29.53 2.46 78.55
N PHE A 5 28.57 2.85 77.72
CA PHE A 5 27.30 3.36 78.22
C PHE A 5 26.14 2.76 77.43
N ALA A 6 25.38 1.94 78.15
CA ALA A 6 23.98 1.66 77.85
C ALA A 6 23.14 2.81 78.42
N ALA A 7 22.10 3.22 77.70
CA ALA A 7 20.89 3.77 78.30
C ALA A 7 19.73 3.63 77.31
N VAL A 8 18.82 2.73 77.64
CA VAL A 8 17.45 2.62 77.12
C VAL A 8 16.59 3.55 77.97
N LEU A 9 15.67 4.31 77.36
CA LEU A 9 14.22 4.36 77.66
C LEU A 9 13.61 5.68 77.20
N GLY A 10 12.37 5.59 76.72
CA GLY A 10 11.40 6.66 76.94
C GLY A 10 10.57 7.04 75.71
N SER A 11 9.65 6.16 75.31
CA SER A 11 8.55 6.54 74.42
C SER A 11 7.56 7.45 75.14
N LEU A 12 7.21 8.58 74.53
CA LEU A 12 6.03 9.37 74.86
C LEU A 12 5.33 9.76 73.55
N LEU A 13 4.12 9.24 73.40
CA LEU A 13 3.20 9.48 72.30
C LEU A 13 2.59 10.88 72.41
N LEU A 14 2.63 11.66 71.35
CA LEU A 14 1.78 12.83 71.15
C LEU A 14 1.18 12.74 69.74
N SER A 15 -0.14 12.53 69.73
CA SER A 15 -1.00 12.55 68.54
C SER A 15 -1.17 13.99 68.07
N ALA A 16 -0.85 14.25 66.80
CA ALA A 16 -1.22 15.48 66.11
C ALA A 16 -1.86 15.10 64.77
N CYS A 17 -3.17 15.29 64.67
CA CYS A 17 -3.92 15.20 63.43
C CYS A 17 -3.54 16.39 62.55
N VAL A 18 -2.84 16.14 61.44
CA VAL A 18 -2.62 17.12 60.37
C VAL A 18 -3.63 16.83 59.26
N ALA A 19 -4.38 17.87 58.88
CA ALA A 19 -5.32 17.81 57.77
C ALA A 19 -4.56 17.60 56.45
N VAL A 20 -4.93 16.52 55.73
CA VAL A 20 -4.41 16.21 54.39
C VAL A 20 -4.99 17.22 53.40
N GLN A 21 -4.14 18.04 52.80
CA GLN A 21 -4.51 18.80 51.61
C GLN A 21 -4.61 17.84 50.41
N PRO A 22 -5.67 17.90 49.58
CA PRO A 22 -5.70 17.14 48.34
C PRO A 22 -4.60 17.66 47.41
N ALA A 23 -3.80 16.74 46.88
CA ALA A 23 -2.78 17.04 45.88
C ALA A 23 -3.46 17.62 44.61
N PRO A 24 -2.81 18.55 43.89
CA PRO A 24 -3.28 18.97 42.59
C PRO A 24 -3.26 17.76 41.62
N ASP A 25 -4.36 17.57 40.89
CA ASP A 25 -4.50 16.54 39.85
C ASP A 25 -3.41 16.69 38.80
N SER A 26 -2.29 15.97 38.97
CA SER A 26 -1.35 15.71 37.90
C SER A 26 -1.92 14.61 37.01
N SER A 27 -2.94 14.96 36.23
CA SER A 27 -3.27 14.18 35.04
C SER A 27 -2.04 14.23 34.12
N PRO A 28 -1.48 13.10 33.67
CA PRO A 28 -0.43 13.15 32.67
C PRO A 28 -1.03 13.79 31.42
N GLU A 29 -0.54 14.98 31.10
CA GLU A 29 -0.84 15.67 29.85
C GLU A 29 -0.53 14.69 28.71
N ALA A 30 -1.58 14.23 28.04
CA ALA A 30 -1.45 13.33 26.91
C ALA A 30 -0.54 14.04 25.89
N ALA A 31 0.64 13.47 25.67
CA ALA A 31 1.55 13.93 24.64
C ALA A 31 0.77 14.07 23.33
N PRO A 32 0.92 15.18 22.58
CA PRO A 32 0.24 15.32 21.31
C PRO A 32 0.74 14.22 20.39
N THR A 33 -0.14 13.28 20.05
CA THR A 33 0.12 12.31 18.99
C THR A 33 0.11 13.07 17.66
N SER A 34 1.23 13.69 17.31
CA SER A 34 1.43 14.20 15.96
C SER A 34 1.63 13.00 15.04
N SER A 35 0.55 12.50 14.44
CA SER A 35 0.65 11.71 13.22
C SER A 35 1.17 12.65 12.13
N GLY A 36 2.50 12.71 11.98
CA GLY A 36 3.26 13.70 11.19
C GLY A 36 3.11 13.61 9.66
N GLY A 37 1.91 13.29 9.17
CA GLY A 37 1.57 13.33 7.75
C GLY A 37 0.91 14.66 7.34
N PRO A 38 0.96 15.02 6.05
CA PRO A 38 0.26 16.20 5.54
C PRO A 38 -1.24 16.10 5.81
N ALA A 39 -1.85 17.23 6.22
CA ALA A 39 -3.27 17.32 6.53
C ALA A 39 -4.16 16.97 5.33
N ARG A 40 -5.39 16.50 5.62
CA ARG A 40 -6.42 16.28 4.59
C ARG A 40 -6.65 17.56 3.78
N VAL A 41 -6.69 17.44 2.46
CA VAL A 41 -7.02 18.54 1.56
C VAL A 41 -8.54 18.56 1.30
N SER A 42 -9.06 19.72 0.87
CA SER A 42 -10.47 19.82 0.46
C SER A 42 -10.76 18.94 -0.76
N GLY A 43 -12.02 18.52 -0.96
CA GLY A 43 -12.41 17.74 -2.14
C GLY A 43 -12.15 18.48 -3.46
N ALA A 44 -12.27 19.81 -3.47
CA ALA A 44 -11.95 20.65 -4.63
C ALA A 44 -10.44 20.61 -4.92
N THR A 45 -9.59 20.72 -3.90
CA THR A 45 -8.14 20.61 -4.02
C THR A 45 -7.72 19.20 -4.47
N ALA A 46 -8.33 18.15 -3.93
CA ALA A 46 -8.08 16.76 -4.34
C ALA A 46 -8.39 16.54 -5.83
N SER A 47 -9.53 17.06 -6.29
CA SER A 47 -9.94 16.99 -7.70
C SER A 47 -8.97 17.75 -8.61
N ALA A 48 -8.56 18.96 -8.21
CA ALA A 48 -7.58 19.76 -8.95
C ALA A 48 -6.19 19.08 -9.01
N ASN A 49 -5.77 18.45 -7.91
CA ASN A 49 -4.54 17.66 -7.85
C ASN A 49 -4.60 16.46 -8.79
N PHE A 50 -5.70 15.70 -8.78
CA PHE A 50 -5.91 14.56 -9.67
C PHE A 50 -5.84 14.97 -11.14
N GLN A 51 -6.56 16.02 -11.54
CA GLN A 51 -6.51 16.50 -12.93
C GLN A 51 -5.11 16.97 -13.35
N THR A 52 -4.37 17.60 -12.44
CA THR A 52 -2.98 18.03 -12.70
C THR A 52 -2.05 16.84 -12.86
N ALA A 53 -2.21 15.82 -12.01
CA ALA A 53 -1.44 14.59 -12.11
C ALA A 53 -1.75 13.84 -13.41
N VAL A 54 -3.03 13.67 -13.78
CA VAL A 54 -3.44 13.06 -15.07
C VAL A 54 -2.76 13.75 -16.24
N ARG A 55 -2.88 15.08 -16.37
CA ARG A 55 -2.31 15.84 -17.50
C ARG A 55 -0.79 15.68 -17.66
N ARG A 56 -0.06 15.40 -16.58
CA ARG A 56 1.40 15.28 -16.59
C ARG A 56 1.88 13.83 -16.66
N VAL A 57 1.18 12.91 -16.00
CA VAL A 57 1.56 11.50 -15.90
C VAL A 57 1.16 10.73 -17.16
N GLU A 58 -0.04 10.95 -17.69
CA GLU A 58 -0.57 10.22 -18.84
C GLU A 58 0.38 10.25 -20.06
N PRO A 59 0.79 11.41 -20.61
CA PRO A 59 1.67 11.41 -21.79
C PRO A 59 3.03 10.75 -21.53
N VAL A 60 3.54 10.80 -20.29
CA VAL A 60 4.79 10.13 -19.91
C VAL A 60 4.60 8.62 -19.85
N ALA A 61 3.51 8.15 -19.26
CA ALA A 61 3.16 6.74 -19.23
C ALA A 61 2.95 6.18 -20.64
N GLU A 62 2.26 6.91 -21.53
CA GLU A 62 2.10 6.53 -22.93
C GLU A 62 3.44 6.42 -23.65
N ALA A 63 4.33 7.41 -23.47
CA ALA A 63 5.64 7.41 -24.10
C ALA A 63 6.48 6.21 -23.65
N ILE A 64 6.50 5.91 -22.35
CA ILE A 64 7.20 4.75 -21.81
C ILE A 64 6.57 3.45 -22.31
N CYS A 65 5.24 3.35 -22.33
CA CYS A 65 4.52 2.19 -22.86
C CYS A 65 4.91 1.92 -24.31
N ARG A 66 4.87 2.94 -25.18
CA ARG A 66 5.26 2.80 -26.60
C ARG A 66 6.72 2.41 -26.77
N GLN A 67 7.59 2.82 -25.85
CA GLN A 67 9.01 2.48 -25.87
C GLN A 67 9.26 1.03 -25.44
N GLN A 68 8.66 0.58 -24.35
CA GLN A 68 8.96 -0.71 -23.72
C GLN A 68 8.08 -1.85 -24.23
N ALA A 69 6.84 -1.53 -24.61
CA ALA A 69 5.82 -2.49 -25.00
C ALA A 69 5.10 -2.02 -26.28
N PRO A 70 5.83 -1.88 -27.41
CA PRO A 70 5.30 -1.28 -28.65
C PRO A 70 4.11 -2.03 -29.27
N ASN A 71 3.87 -3.27 -28.85
CA ASN A 71 2.75 -4.10 -29.31
C ASN A 71 1.47 -3.93 -28.47
N LEU A 72 1.53 -3.16 -27.36
CA LEU A 72 0.36 -2.88 -26.54
C LEU A 72 -0.41 -1.66 -27.05
N ASN A 73 -1.70 -1.63 -26.76
CA ASN A 73 -2.44 -0.37 -26.81
C ASN A 73 -1.97 0.53 -25.67
N CYS A 74 -1.30 1.62 -26.00
CA CYS A 74 -0.73 2.58 -25.05
C CYS A 74 -1.56 3.87 -24.92
N ASP A 75 -2.80 3.90 -25.42
CA ASP A 75 -3.75 5.01 -25.23
C ASP A 75 -4.53 4.79 -23.93
N PHE A 76 -4.07 5.40 -22.83
CA PHE A 76 -4.73 5.21 -21.53
C PHE A 76 -6.09 5.94 -21.50
N LEU A 77 -7.09 5.32 -20.86
CA LEU A 77 -8.32 5.98 -20.48
C LEU A 77 -8.34 6.11 -18.96
N ILE A 78 -8.01 7.29 -18.45
CA ILE A 78 -8.07 7.57 -17.02
C ILE A 78 -9.46 8.10 -16.67
N ARG A 79 -10.15 7.44 -15.75
CA ARG A 79 -11.52 7.80 -15.37
C ARG A 79 -11.77 7.71 -13.88
N VAL A 80 -12.82 8.42 -13.49
CA VAL A 80 -13.32 8.47 -12.12
C VAL A 80 -14.55 7.56 -12.03
N ASP A 81 -14.60 6.66 -11.05
CA ASP A 81 -15.72 5.73 -10.84
C ASP A 81 -17.03 6.52 -10.63
N PRO A 82 -18.13 6.29 -11.36
CA PRO A 82 -19.37 7.04 -11.13
C PRO A 82 -20.03 6.78 -9.76
N ASN A 83 -19.68 5.67 -9.08
CA ASN A 83 -20.20 5.35 -7.76
C ASN A 83 -19.52 6.20 -6.66
N ARG A 84 -20.22 7.23 -6.22
CA ARG A 84 -19.77 8.14 -5.15
C ARG A 84 -19.55 7.47 -3.79
N ASN A 85 -20.15 6.30 -3.57
CA ASN A 85 -20.05 5.54 -2.33
C ASN A 85 -19.00 4.42 -2.41
N ALA A 86 -18.27 4.30 -3.52
CA ALA A 86 -17.22 3.30 -3.64
C ALA A 86 -16.11 3.54 -2.59
N PRO A 87 -15.59 2.48 -1.93
CA PRO A 87 -14.47 2.60 -1.01
C PRO A 87 -13.20 3.09 -1.74
N PRO A 88 -12.18 3.60 -1.02
CA PRO A 88 -10.93 4.02 -1.64
C PRO A 88 -10.29 2.88 -2.44
N ASN A 89 -10.18 3.05 -3.76
CA ASN A 89 -9.54 2.10 -4.64
C ASN A 89 -9.08 2.76 -5.95
N ALA A 90 -8.03 2.20 -6.54
CA ALA A 90 -7.64 2.41 -7.94
C ALA A 90 -7.34 1.04 -8.56
N PHE A 91 -7.62 0.90 -9.85
CA PHE A 91 -7.30 -0.34 -10.56
C PHE A 91 -7.20 -0.14 -12.07
N GLN A 92 -6.38 -0.97 -12.69
CA GLN A 92 -6.29 -1.13 -14.13
C GLN A 92 -7.24 -2.22 -14.65
N SER A 93 -7.83 -1.96 -15.81
CA SER A 93 -8.67 -2.90 -16.58
C SER A 93 -8.50 -2.68 -18.08
N LEU A 94 -9.14 -3.50 -18.90
CA LEU A 94 -9.14 -3.38 -20.36
C LEU A 94 -10.57 -3.23 -20.87
N ASP A 95 -10.78 -2.35 -21.85
CA ASP A 95 -12.02 -2.33 -22.61
C ASP A 95 -12.09 -3.48 -23.63
N ARG A 96 -13.20 -3.55 -24.39
CA ARG A 96 -13.41 -4.61 -25.39
C ARG A 96 -12.41 -4.56 -26.55
N SER A 97 -11.82 -3.40 -26.81
CA SER A 97 -10.78 -3.20 -27.84
C SER A 97 -9.36 -3.42 -27.31
N GLY A 98 -9.22 -3.72 -26.01
CA GLY A 98 -7.92 -3.86 -25.36
C GLY A 98 -7.30 -2.53 -24.92
N ARG A 99 -8.07 -1.43 -24.92
CA ARG A 99 -7.59 -0.14 -24.40
C ARG A 99 -7.44 -0.22 -22.87
N PRO A 100 -6.29 0.20 -22.30
CA PRO A 100 -6.14 0.28 -20.86
C PRO A 100 -7.04 1.35 -20.24
N ILE A 101 -7.83 0.96 -19.24
CA ILE A 101 -8.64 1.86 -18.42
C ILE A 101 -8.09 1.87 -17.00
N LEU A 102 -7.71 3.04 -16.52
CA LEU A 102 -7.33 3.26 -15.12
C LEU A 102 -8.52 3.91 -14.40
N THR A 103 -9.13 3.20 -13.46
CA THR A 103 -10.31 3.68 -12.73
C THR A 103 -9.95 4.07 -11.30
N PHE A 104 -10.38 5.27 -10.88
CA PHE A 104 -10.11 5.81 -9.55
C PHE A 104 -11.43 6.14 -8.83
N THR A 105 -11.59 5.71 -7.58
CA THR A 105 -12.75 6.11 -6.78
C THR A 105 -12.57 7.52 -6.21
N GLN A 106 -13.66 8.26 -6.02
CA GLN A 106 -13.58 9.63 -5.48
C GLN A 106 -13.03 9.63 -4.06
N SER A 107 -13.33 8.59 -3.30
CA SER A 107 -12.81 8.38 -1.95
C SER A 107 -11.31 8.20 -1.95
N LEU A 108 -10.71 7.46 -2.90
CA LEU A 108 -9.25 7.40 -3.06
C LEU A 108 -8.65 8.76 -3.42
N ILE A 109 -9.24 9.45 -4.40
CA ILE A 109 -8.79 10.78 -4.81
C ILE A 109 -8.78 11.74 -3.62
N ALA A 110 -9.80 11.69 -2.75
CA ALA A 110 -9.89 12.47 -1.52
C ALA A 110 -8.90 12.02 -0.42
N GLU A 111 -8.39 10.79 -0.47
CA GLU A 111 -7.37 10.29 0.47
C GLU A 111 -5.94 10.75 0.12
N ALA A 112 -5.68 11.20 -1.12
CA ALA A 112 -4.42 11.82 -1.48
C ALA A 112 -4.28 13.21 -0.84
N ARG A 113 -3.10 13.51 -0.30
CA ARG A 113 -2.78 14.74 0.44
C ARG A 113 -2.05 15.77 -0.40
N ASN A 114 -1.53 15.37 -1.55
CA ASN A 114 -0.82 16.24 -2.47
C ASN A 114 -0.77 15.61 -3.87
N GLN A 115 -0.20 16.36 -4.82
CA GLN A 115 -0.09 15.94 -6.22
C GLN A 115 0.86 14.76 -6.42
N ASP A 116 1.93 14.65 -5.64
CA ASP A 116 2.89 13.55 -5.78
C ASP A 116 2.27 12.20 -5.43
N GLU A 117 1.44 12.15 -4.38
CA GLU A 117 0.77 10.91 -3.98
C GLU A 117 -0.18 10.41 -5.06
N ILE A 118 -1.04 11.27 -5.58
CA ILE A 118 -1.99 10.85 -6.63
C ILE A 118 -1.27 10.59 -7.96
N ALA A 119 -0.20 11.32 -8.27
CA ALA A 119 0.63 11.05 -9.45
C ALA A 119 1.36 9.71 -9.35
N PHE A 120 1.78 9.31 -8.15
CA PHE A 120 2.38 8.00 -7.91
C PHE A 120 1.37 6.88 -8.10
N VAL A 121 0.14 7.00 -7.59
CA VAL A 121 -0.90 6.00 -7.83
C VAL A 121 -1.24 5.90 -9.32
N ILE A 122 -1.32 7.02 -10.06
CA ILE A 122 -1.53 6.96 -11.52
C ILE A 122 -0.38 6.24 -12.22
N GLY A 123 0.87 6.57 -11.87
CA GLY A 123 2.05 5.90 -12.42
C GLY A 123 2.07 4.39 -12.13
N HIS A 124 1.67 4.00 -10.92
CA HIS A 124 1.54 2.60 -10.51
C HIS A 124 0.49 1.83 -11.34
N GLU A 125 -0.72 2.39 -11.50
CA GLU A 125 -1.76 1.77 -12.33
C GLU A 125 -1.38 1.70 -13.82
N SER A 126 -0.67 2.71 -14.34
CA SER A 126 -0.08 2.66 -15.68
C SER A 126 0.93 1.53 -15.81
N ALA A 127 1.79 1.35 -14.80
CA ALA A 127 2.81 0.31 -14.80
C ALA A 127 2.22 -1.10 -14.85
N HIS A 128 1.09 -1.35 -14.18
CA HIS A 128 0.40 -2.64 -14.29
C HIS A 128 0.07 -3.05 -15.72
N HIS A 129 -0.30 -2.08 -16.56
CA HIS A 129 -0.57 -2.34 -17.97
C HIS A 129 0.71 -2.56 -18.77
N ILE A 130 1.72 -1.70 -18.58
CA ILE A 130 2.99 -1.76 -19.32
C ILE A 130 3.71 -3.09 -19.06
N GLU A 131 3.70 -3.56 -17.82
CA GLU A 131 4.28 -4.84 -17.39
C GLU A 131 3.37 -6.05 -17.65
N GLN A 132 2.20 -5.82 -18.27
CA GLN A 132 1.25 -6.86 -18.69
C GLN A 132 0.76 -7.75 -17.53
N HIS A 133 0.58 -7.18 -16.33
CA HIS A 133 0.27 -7.94 -15.12
C HIS A 133 -1.03 -8.74 -15.21
N ILE A 134 -2.07 -8.24 -15.89
CA ILE A 134 -3.30 -9.02 -16.13
C ILE A 134 -3.00 -10.30 -16.93
N ALA A 135 -2.23 -10.19 -18.02
CA ALA A 135 -1.91 -11.32 -18.88
C ALA A 135 -1.01 -12.34 -18.15
N ARG A 136 0.04 -11.84 -17.48
CA ARG A 136 0.95 -12.66 -16.67
C ARG A 136 0.25 -13.35 -15.51
N GLN A 137 -0.71 -12.69 -14.85
CA GLN A 137 -1.50 -13.29 -13.78
C GLN A 137 -2.39 -14.42 -14.31
N ARG A 138 -3.06 -14.22 -15.46
CA ARG A 138 -3.84 -15.29 -16.12
C ARG A 138 -2.97 -16.48 -16.52
N GLN A 139 -1.79 -16.21 -17.08
CA GLN A 139 -0.83 -17.24 -17.44
C GLN A 139 -0.35 -18.02 -16.21
N SER A 140 -0.09 -17.33 -15.10
CA SER A 140 0.33 -17.93 -13.84
C SER A 140 -0.77 -18.81 -13.24
N ALA A 141 -2.02 -18.37 -13.31
CA ALA A 141 -3.17 -19.16 -12.88
C ALA A 141 -3.35 -20.42 -13.75
N ALA A 142 -3.24 -20.30 -15.07
CA ALA A 142 -3.34 -21.42 -16.00
C ALA A 142 -2.21 -22.44 -15.79
N THR A 143 -0.98 -21.96 -15.61
CA THR A 143 0.19 -22.79 -15.33
C THR A 143 0.03 -23.51 -13.99
N GLY A 144 -0.41 -22.81 -12.95
CA GLY A 144 -0.70 -23.40 -11.64
C GLY A 144 -1.77 -24.49 -11.74
N ALA A 145 -2.85 -24.24 -12.49
CA ALA A 145 -3.89 -25.24 -12.72
C ALA A 145 -3.35 -26.51 -13.38
N LEU A 146 -2.56 -26.34 -14.45
CA LEU A 146 -1.97 -27.44 -15.21
C LEU A 146 -1.03 -28.29 -14.34
N VAL A 147 -0.12 -27.65 -13.61
CA VAL A 147 0.83 -28.34 -12.73
C VAL A 147 0.12 -29.07 -11.60
N GLY A 148 -0.84 -28.41 -10.94
CA GLY A 148 -1.63 -29.02 -9.87
C GLY A 148 -2.41 -30.24 -10.33
N GLY A 149 -3.10 -30.12 -11.47
CA GLY A 149 -3.85 -31.22 -12.06
C GLY A 149 -2.97 -32.39 -12.46
N LEU A 150 -1.79 -32.13 -13.04
CA LEU A 150 -0.82 -33.17 -13.40
C LEU A 150 -0.32 -33.92 -12.16
N ILE A 151 0.05 -33.20 -11.09
CA ILE A 151 0.50 -33.81 -9.83
C ILE A 151 -0.59 -34.71 -9.24
N ALA A 152 -1.83 -34.22 -9.18
CA ALA A 152 -2.96 -35.00 -8.66
C ALA A 152 -3.24 -36.25 -9.53
N SER A 153 -3.18 -36.11 -10.85
CA SER A 153 -3.39 -37.20 -11.80
C SER A 153 -2.32 -38.30 -11.66
N VAL A 154 -1.05 -37.91 -11.61
CA VAL A 154 0.08 -38.84 -11.41
C VAL A 154 0.00 -39.53 -10.05
N ALA A 155 -0.55 -38.87 -9.03
CA ALA A 155 -0.81 -39.46 -7.72
C ALA A 155 -2.02 -40.41 -7.68
N GLY A 156 -2.69 -40.66 -8.83
CA GLY A 156 -3.82 -41.57 -8.93
C GLY A 156 -5.14 -40.98 -8.42
N ALA A 157 -5.25 -39.66 -8.31
CA ALA A 157 -6.47 -39.01 -7.86
C ALA A 157 -7.62 -39.15 -8.89
N ASN A 158 -8.85 -39.23 -8.39
CA ASN A 158 -10.02 -39.21 -9.27
C ASN A 158 -10.21 -37.83 -9.92
N SER A 159 -11.06 -37.76 -10.95
CA SER A 159 -11.29 -36.55 -11.74
C SER A 159 -11.78 -35.35 -10.90
N ALA A 160 -12.62 -35.59 -9.89
CA ALA A 160 -13.10 -34.53 -9.00
C ALA A 160 -11.96 -33.93 -8.18
N THR A 161 -11.09 -34.78 -7.61
CA THR A 161 -9.90 -34.34 -6.87
C THR A 161 -8.89 -33.64 -7.77
N VAL A 162 -8.66 -34.12 -9.00
CA VAL A 162 -7.78 -33.45 -9.98
C VAL A 162 -8.29 -32.04 -10.30
N ASN A 163 -9.60 -31.89 -10.51
CA ASN A 163 -10.21 -30.58 -10.78
C ASN A 163 -10.06 -29.63 -9.58
N GLU A 164 -10.26 -30.15 -8.36
CA GLU A 164 -10.11 -29.34 -7.15
C GLU A 164 -8.67 -28.88 -6.92
N VAL A 165 -7.69 -29.78 -7.06
CA VAL A 165 -6.26 -29.44 -6.93
C VAL A 165 -5.84 -28.45 -8.01
N SER A 166 -6.33 -28.61 -9.24
CA SER A 166 -6.11 -27.63 -10.32
C SER A 166 -6.61 -26.24 -9.92
N ARG A 167 -7.84 -26.14 -9.40
CA ARG A 167 -8.45 -24.86 -8.97
C ARG A 167 -7.67 -24.19 -7.84
N ILE A 168 -7.27 -24.97 -6.83
CA ILE A 168 -6.44 -24.47 -5.72
C ILE A 168 -5.10 -23.95 -6.25
N SER A 169 -4.43 -24.73 -7.09
CA SER A 169 -3.12 -24.40 -7.64
C SER A 169 -3.17 -23.18 -8.57
N ALA A 170 -4.26 -23.01 -9.32
CA ALA A 170 -4.52 -21.79 -10.07
C ALA A 170 -4.59 -20.55 -9.17
N GLY A 171 -5.31 -20.66 -8.05
CA GLY A 171 -5.43 -19.61 -7.06
C GLY A 171 -4.10 -19.25 -6.40
N VAL A 172 -3.26 -20.24 -6.10
CA VAL A 172 -1.90 -20.02 -5.56
C VAL A 172 -1.02 -19.32 -6.59
N GLY A 173 -1.02 -19.79 -7.84
CA GLY A 173 -0.28 -19.16 -8.94
C GLY A 173 -0.69 -17.69 -9.12
N ALA A 174 -1.99 -17.41 -9.21
CA ALA A 174 -2.48 -16.05 -9.38
C ALA A 174 -2.05 -15.08 -8.24
N ARG A 175 -1.97 -15.57 -6.99
CA ARG A 175 -1.66 -14.74 -5.81
C ARG A 175 -0.16 -14.52 -5.61
N ARG A 176 0.69 -15.53 -5.78
CA ARG A 176 2.14 -15.37 -5.55
C ARG A 176 2.74 -14.33 -6.50
N PHE A 177 2.40 -14.42 -7.78
CA PHE A 177 2.88 -13.46 -8.79
C PHE A 177 2.25 -12.08 -8.62
N SER A 178 1.05 -11.98 -8.02
CA SER A 178 0.44 -10.68 -7.67
C SER A 178 1.37 -9.80 -6.83
N LYS A 179 2.08 -10.37 -5.84
CA LYS A 179 2.98 -9.58 -5.00
C LYS A 179 4.21 -9.06 -5.75
N ASP A 180 4.80 -9.88 -6.61
CA ASP A 180 5.97 -9.46 -7.41
C ASP A 180 5.55 -8.37 -8.40
N HIS A 181 4.37 -8.52 -9.01
CA HIS A 181 3.77 -7.51 -9.89
C HIS A 181 3.58 -6.16 -9.19
N GLU A 182 3.20 -6.12 -7.91
CA GLU A 182 3.09 -4.85 -7.17
C GLU A 182 4.45 -4.15 -7.03
N LEU A 183 5.53 -4.89 -6.78
CA LEU A 183 6.87 -4.32 -6.66
C LEU A 183 7.42 -3.87 -8.03
N GLU A 184 7.14 -4.62 -9.09
CA GLU A 184 7.43 -4.23 -10.48
C GLU A 184 6.67 -2.92 -10.83
N ALA A 185 5.39 -2.85 -10.48
CA ALA A 185 4.56 -1.67 -10.69
C ALA A 185 5.01 -0.46 -9.85
N ASP A 186 5.47 -0.66 -8.61
CA ASP A 186 6.07 0.40 -7.80
C ASP A 186 7.38 0.93 -8.39
N ALA A 187 8.22 0.04 -8.93
CA ALA A 187 9.47 0.42 -9.59
C ALA A 187 9.21 1.24 -10.86
N LEU A 188 8.41 0.72 -11.80
CA LEU A 188 8.10 1.46 -13.02
C LEU A 188 7.25 2.72 -12.74
N GLY A 189 6.30 2.63 -11.79
CA GLY A 189 5.53 3.77 -11.31
C GLY A 189 6.42 4.90 -10.79
N THR A 190 7.50 4.56 -10.06
CA THR A 190 8.53 5.53 -9.63
C THR A 190 9.15 6.27 -10.81
N VAL A 191 9.54 5.54 -11.87
CA VAL A 191 10.13 6.12 -13.09
C VAL A 191 9.13 7.04 -13.79
N ILE A 192 7.88 6.61 -13.96
CA ILE A 192 6.82 7.38 -14.60
C ILE A 192 6.57 8.68 -13.83
N THR A 193 6.37 8.58 -12.52
CA THR A 193 6.07 9.73 -11.64
C THR A 193 7.22 10.75 -11.62
N ALA A 194 8.47 10.28 -11.53
CA ALA A 194 9.64 11.15 -11.59
C ALA A 194 9.77 11.88 -12.93
N ARG A 195 9.61 11.16 -14.05
CA ARG A 195 9.66 11.76 -15.40
C ARG A 195 8.50 12.71 -15.69
N ALA A 196 7.36 12.52 -15.02
CA ALA A 196 6.25 13.47 -15.04
C ALA A 196 6.52 14.74 -14.20
N GLY A 197 7.64 14.80 -13.49
CA GLY A 197 8.09 15.94 -12.69
C GLY A 197 7.42 16.03 -11.31
N PHE A 198 7.05 14.87 -10.74
CA PHE A 198 6.60 14.71 -9.36
C PHE A 198 7.66 13.98 -8.53
N ASN A 199 7.59 14.07 -7.21
CA ASN A 199 8.49 13.37 -6.32
C ASN A 199 7.91 11.99 -5.95
N PRO A 200 8.44 10.86 -6.48
CA PRO A 200 7.88 9.54 -6.22
C PRO A 200 8.05 9.09 -4.77
N VAL A 201 9.11 9.52 -4.06
CA VAL A 201 9.32 9.18 -2.64
C VAL A 201 8.28 9.88 -1.77
N ARG A 202 7.95 11.14 -2.08
CA ARG A 202 6.83 11.85 -1.44
C ARG A 202 5.49 11.23 -1.85
N GLY A 203 5.37 10.71 -3.07
CA GLY A 203 4.17 10.01 -3.52
C GLY A 203 3.91 8.69 -2.79
N ALA A 204 4.95 7.88 -2.55
CA ALA A 204 4.87 6.63 -1.81
C ALA A 204 4.55 6.81 -0.31
N ALA A 205 4.62 8.03 0.23
CA ALA A 205 4.09 8.34 1.56
C ALA A 205 2.58 8.06 1.69
N PHE A 206 1.86 7.88 0.57
CA PHE A 206 0.51 7.33 0.58
C PHE A 206 0.42 5.99 1.33
N PHE A 207 1.41 5.10 1.16
CA PHE A 207 1.42 3.76 1.80
C PHE A 207 1.53 3.81 3.32
N THR A 208 2.14 4.86 3.89
CA THR A 208 2.26 4.97 5.35
C THR A 208 0.94 5.34 6.02
N ARG A 209 -0.11 5.65 5.23
CA ARG A 209 -1.41 6.13 5.70
C ARG A 209 -2.55 5.16 5.43
N ILE A 210 -2.29 4.05 4.73
CA ILE A 210 -3.25 2.97 4.53
C ILE A 210 -2.87 1.77 5.41
N PRO A 211 -3.85 0.93 5.81
CA PRO A 211 -3.55 -0.27 6.58
C PRO A 211 -2.51 -1.13 5.86
N ASP A 212 -1.51 -1.61 6.59
CA ASP A 212 -0.53 -2.55 6.05
C ASP A 212 -1.23 -3.89 5.77
N PRO A 213 -1.22 -4.41 4.54
CA PRO A 213 -1.74 -5.74 4.25
C PRO A 213 -0.98 -6.85 5.01
N GLY A 214 0.28 -6.59 5.39
CA GLY A 214 1.21 -7.55 5.99
C GLY A 214 1.68 -8.63 5.00
N ASP A 215 2.70 -9.42 5.37
CA ASP A 215 3.20 -10.50 4.51
C ASP A 215 2.37 -11.78 4.65
N ARG A 216 1.09 -11.73 4.25
CA ARG A 216 0.23 -12.92 4.23
C ARG A 216 0.52 -13.71 2.97
N PHE A 217 0.90 -14.99 3.05
CA PHE A 217 1.22 -15.83 1.88
C PHE A 217 0.13 -15.81 0.78
N LEU A 218 -1.14 -15.65 1.17
CA LEU A 218 -2.28 -15.56 0.25
C LEU A 218 -2.82 -14.13 0.04
N GLY A 219 -2.15 -13.10 0.56
CA GLY A 219 -2.47 -11.69 0.27
C GLY A 219 -2.05 -11.28 -1.14
N THR A 220 -2.78 -10.36 -1.74
CA THR A 220 -2.49 -9.85 -3.11
C THR A 220 -1.47 -8.73 -3.13
N HIS A 221 -1.28 -8.02 -2.01
CA HIS A 221 -0.32 -6.93 -1.88
C HIS A 221 0.82 -7.30 -0.91
N PRO A 222 2.08 -6.90 -1.21
CA PRO A 222 3.20 -7.06 -0.29
C PRO A 222 3.13 -6.03 0.86
N PRO A 223 3.93 -6.21 1.93
CA PRO A 223 4.01 -5.24 3.02
C PRO A 223 4.36 -3.83 2.53
N ASN A 224 3.76 -2.81 3.15
CA ASN A 224 3.99 -1.41 2.75
C ASN A 224 5.47 -1.00 2.83
N ALA A 225 6.24 -1.56 3.78
CA ALA A 225 7.68 -1.32 3.89
C ALA A 225 8.46 -1.75 2.63
N ALA A 226 8.16 -2.94 2.10
CA ALA A 226 8.83 -3.45 0.90
C ALA A 226 8.54 -2.59 -0.33
N ARG A 227 7.30 -2.09 -0.45
CA ARG A 227 6.88 -1.15 -1.49
C ARG A 227 7.65 0.16 -1.42
N ILE A 228 7.71 0.76 -0.23
CA ILE A 228 8.45 2.02 0.01
C ILE A 228 9.95 1.85 -0.28
N ASP A 229 10.53 0.71 0.09
CA ASP A 229 11.95 0.44 -0.15
C ASP A 229 12.27 0.27 -1.64
N ILE A 230 11.39 -0.34 -2.43
CA ILE A 230 11.52 -0.38 -3.89
C ILE A 230 11.46 1.03 -4.47
N VAL A 231 10.50 1.86 -4.06
CA VAL A 231 10.38 3.25 -4.55
C VAL A 231 11.65 4.04 -4.25
N ARG A 232 12.17 3.96 -3.02
CA ARG A 232 13.40 4.66 -2.62
C ARG A 232 14.61 4.21 -3.44
N ARG A 233 14.79 2.90 -3.61
CA ARG A 233 15.91 2.36 -4.39
C ARG A 233 15.84 2.76 -5.86
N THR A 234 14.66 2.68 -6.47
CA THR A 234 14.46 3.10 -7.85
C THR A 234 14.69 4.60 -8.01
N ALA A 235 14.14 5.42 -7.12
CA ALA A 235 14.31 6.87 -7.17
C ALA A 235 15.77 7.32 -7.00
N ALA A 236 16.57 6.60 -6.20
CA ALA A 236 17.99 6.87 -6.02
C ALA A 236 18.85 6.56 -7.26
N GLY A 237 18.31 5.78 -8.22
CA GLY A 237 18.99 5.41 -9.46
C GLY A 237 18.55 6.19 -10.70
N LEU A 238 17.66 7.18 -10.55
CA LEU A 238 17.21 8.08 -11.62
C LEU A 238 18.14 9.28 -11.77
#